data_AF-A0A2P7NQW0-F1
#
_entry.id   AF-A0A2P7NQW0-F1
#
_cell.length_a   1.000
_cell.length_b   1.000
_cell.length_c   1.000
_cell.angle_alpha   90.00
_cell.angle_beta   90.00
_cell.angle_gamma   90.00
#
_symmetry.space_group_name_H-M   'P 1'
#
loop_
_entity.id
_entity.type
_entity.pdbx_description
1 polymer ?
#
loop_
_entity_poly.entity_id
_entity_poly.type
_entity_poly.pdbx_seq_one_letter_code
_entity_poly.pdbx_strand_id
1 'polypeptide(L)'
;MRSGGRLLPSLGIFLVTGGLLLLGWFAYLWFKPIPAPYQYQLIEEGSSSTFNKMDLEGWPELKLGQYKVQADGVDKPIAEFIVAKQEDGAPVLIYWKNSTNEILYNFDRKPSELTTLAEAISKYAPKDALILSWWDTSRQIKLLTGRDTLFTNHLNEPLMIPAPWLDHSKAIQAYENQFWQSKADAAELDRFKHFSQALAAPAEEGIQQLRQLIGSDREAYLIVHVTDLYKLGLMYPESIGVAYQNFPMTGNMHGMINQMKVQVKENNFDTYTLQSVSDNEIRVFFLSDEESGQTLLARMLPFVDKPAPTELELAQLIYQQGGYWVYKLP
;
A
#
# COMPACT_ATOMS: atom_id res chain seq x y z
N MET A 1 -55.66 -58.93 19.85
CA MET A 1 -54.52 -58.24 19.21
C MET A 1 -55.02 -56.95 18.57
N ARG A 2 -54.56 -55.78 19.03
CA ARG A 2 -54.50 -54.54 18.24
C ARG A 2 -53.54 -53.57 18.93
N SER A 3 -52.32 -53.46 18.40
CA SER A 3 -51.31 -52.49 18.80
C SER A 3 -51.44 -51.25 17.92
N GLY A 4 -51.86 -50.13 18.50
CA GLY A 4 -51.86 -48.84 17.84
C GLY A 4 -51.90 -47.76 18.90
N GLY A 5 -50.82 -46.98 19.06
CA GLY A 5 -50.83 -45.89 20.04
C GLY A 5 -49.50 -45.30 20.51
N ARG A 6 -48.34 -45.69 19.97
CA ARG A 6 -47.03 -45.11 20.39
C ARG A 6 -46.22 -44.43 19.29
N LEU A 7 -46.74 -44.33 18.07
CA LEU A 7 -46.02 -43.77 16.91
C LEU A 7 -46.21 -42.26 16.73
N LEU A 8 -47.29 -41.67 17.27
CA LEU A 8 -47.61 -40.25 17.07
C LEU A 8 -46.84 -39.28 18.01
N PRO A 9 -46.65 -39.56 19.31
CA PRO A 9 -45.94 -38.64 20.21
C PRO A 9 -44.43 -38.61 19.95
N SER A 10 -43.85 -39.74 19.52
CA SER A 10 -42.44 -39.86 19.18
C SER A 10 -42.09 -39.07 17.91
N LEU A 11 -42.98 -39.08 16.90
CA LEU A 11 -42.80 -38.28 15.68
C LEU A 11 -42.73 -36.78 15.96
N GLY A 12 -43.57 -36.27 16.87
CA GLY A 12 -43.58 -34.86 17.26
C GLY A 12 -42.30 -34.42 17.98
N ILE A 13 -41.75 -35.27 18.86
CA ILE A 13 -40.48 -35.00 19.56
C ILE A 13 -39.30 -35.01 18.57
N PHE A 14 -39.27 -35.94 17.62
CA PHE A 14 -38.24 -35.95 16.57
C PHE A 14 -38.30 -34.72 15.66
N LEU A 15 -39.50 -34.23 15.32
CA LEU A 15 -39.68 -33.02 14.50
C LEU A 15 -39.21 -31.75 15.21
N VAL A 16 -39.55 -31.59 16.50
CA VAL A 16 -39.11 -30.45 17.31
C VAL A 16 -37.59 -30.48 17.53
N THR A 17 -37.02 -31.66 17.80
CA THR A 17 -35.58 -31.82 18.00
C THR A 17 -34.81 -31.57 16.70
N GLY A 18 -35.30 -32.08 15.57
CA GLY A 18 -34.74 -31.79 14.24
C GLY A 18 -34.83 -30.31 13.88
N GLY A 19 -35.95 -29.64 14.19
CA GLY A 19 -36.12 -28.20 13.98
C GLY A 19 -35.13 -27.37 14.81
N LEU A 20 -34.92 -27.70 16.09
CA LEU A 20 -33.94 -27.03 16.94
C LEU A 20 -32.50 -27.27 16.49
N LEU A 21 -32.17 -28.48 16.00
CA LEU A 21 -30.86 -28.77 15.42
C LEU A 21 -30.62 -27.98 14.14
N LEU A 22 -31.61 -27.86 13.26
CA LEU A 22 -31.51 -27.05 12.04
C LEU A 22 -31.41 -25.56 12.37
N LEU A 23 -32.13 -25.05 13.37
CA LEU A 23 -32.01 -23.67 13.84
C LEU A 23 -30.65 -23.40 14.48
N GLY A 24 -30.12 -24.32 15.27
CA GLY A 24 -28.77 -24.23 15.85
C GLY A 24 -27.69 -24.28 14.77
N TRP A 25 -27.85 -25.13 13.76
CA TRP A 25 -26.96 -25.19 12.60
C TRP A 25 -27.04 -23.93 11.74
N PHE A 26 -28.25 -23.40 11.52
CA PHE A 26 -28.45 -22.16 10.78
C PHE A 26 -27.87 -20.97 11.53
N ALA A 27 -28.09 -20.87 12.84
CA ALA A 27 -27.43 -19.88 13.69
C ALA A 27 -25.90 -20.02 13.61
N TYR A 28 -25.37 -21.23 13.71
CA TYR A 28 -23.93 -21.47 13.58
C TYR A 28 -23.37 -21.02 12.23
N LEU A 29 -24.03 -21.34 11.11
CA LEU A 29 -23.64 -20.86 9.79
C LEU A 29 -23.80 -19.34 9.65
N TRP A 30 -24.83 -18.75 10.25
CA TRP A 30 -25.09 -17.32 10.25
C TRP A 30 -24.05 -16.53 11.05
N PHE A 31 -23.49 -17.14 12.10
CA PHE A 31 -22.44 -16.54 12.94
C PHE A 31 -21.02 -16.95 12.53
N LYS A 32 -20.83 -17.80 11.51
CA LYS A 32 -19.50 -18.09 10.99
C LYS A 32 -18.92 -16.81 10.35
N PRO A 33 -17.71 -16.39 10.75
CA PRO A 33 -17.03 -15.30 10.07
C PRO A 33 -16.87 -15.66 8.60
N ILE A 34 -17.25 -14.74 7.72
CA ILE A 34 -16.93 -14.86 6.30
C ILE A 34 -15.39 -14.88 6.20
N PRO A 35 -14.77 -15.90 5.58
CA PRO A 35 -13.33 -15.92 5.45
C PRO A 35 -12.84 -14.79 4.55
N ALA A 36 -11.55 -14.45 4.67
CA ALA A 36 -10.90 -13.58 3.69
C ALA A 36 -10.95 -14.26 2.30
N PRO A 37 -11.22 -13.52 1.22
CA PRO A 37 -11.42 -14.08 -0.12
C PRO A 37 -10.11 -14.50 -0.80
N TYR A 38 -8.97 -14.41 -0.10
CA TYR A 38 -7.67 -14.84 -0.57
C TYR A 38 -6.78 -15.34 0.58
N GLN A 39 -5.71 -16.04 0.19
CA GLN A 39 -4.66 -16.51 1.10
C GLN A 39 -3.28 -16.31 0.49
N TYR A 40 -2.32 -15.98 1.33
CA TYR A 40 -0.90 -15.98 1.03
C TYR A 40 -0.33 -17.39 1.17
N GLN A 41 0.27 -17.88 0.09
CA GLN A 41 0.90 -19.18 0.03
C GLN A 41 2.40 -18.99 -0.19
N LEU A 42 3.21 -19.49 0.75
CA LEU A 42 4.66 -19.47 0.64
C LEU A 42 5.10 -20.33 -0.54
N ILE A 43 5.96 -19.77 -1.39
CA ILE A 43 6.56 -20.44 -2.55
C ILE A 43 7.99 -20.88 -2.20
N GLU A 44 8.78 -19.95 -1.71
CA GLU A 44 10.22 -20.13 -1.50
C GLU A 44 10.71 -19.23 -0.36
N GLU A 45 11.68 -19.71 0.42
CA GLU A 45 12.41 -18.94 1.43
C GLU A 45 13.91 -19.02 1.16
N GLY A 46 14.64 -17.98 1.52
CA GLY A 46 16.08 -17.92 1.28
C GLY A 46 16.72 -16.61 1.74
N SER A 47 17.99 -16.45 1.39
CA SER A 47 18.76 -15.21 1.61
C SER A 47 18.73 -14.32 0.37
N SER A 48 19.35 -13.14 0.43
CA SER A 48 19.51 -12.23 -0.70
C SER A 48 20.11 -12.91 -1.95
N SER A 49 20.99 -13.91 -1.78
CA SER A 49 21.57 -14.69 -2.88
C SER A 49 20.56 -15.56 -3.63
N THR A 50 19.51 -16.05 -2.95
CA THR A 50 18.42 -16.81 -3.60
C THR A 50 17.55 -15.89 -4.45
N PHE A 51 17.38 -14.64 -4.00
CA PHE A 51 16.54 -13.63 -4.62
C PHE A 51 17.37 -12.55 -5.34
N ASN A 52 18.32 -12.95 -6.18
CA ASN A 52 19.26 -12.03 -6.85
C ASN A 52 18.60 -10.88 -7.63
N LYS A 53 17.39 -11.07 -8.16
CA LYS A 53 16.63 -10.03 -8.89
C LYS A 53 16.15 -8.86 -8.01
N MET A 54 16.33 -8.95 -6.71
CA MET A 54 15.91 -7.94 -5.74
C MET A 54 17.02 -6.92 -5.42
N ASP A 55 18.23 -7.13 -5.93
CA ASP A 55 19.41 -6.27 -5.67
C ASP A 55 19.71 -6.05 -4.18
N LEU A 56 19.40 -7.05 -3.34
CA LEU A 56 19.58 -7.01 -1.88
C LEU A 56 20.94 -7.55 -1.41
N GLU A 57 21.94 -7.60 -2.29
CA GLU A 57 23.26 -8.17 -1.98
C GLU A 57 23.97 -7.43 -0.83
N GLY A 58 23.66 -6.15 -0.63
CA GLY A 58 24.14 -5.34 0.49
C GLY A 58 23.57 -5.70 1.86
N TRP A 59 22.58 -6.60 1.93
CA TRP A 59 21.89 -7.02 3.15
C TRP A 59 21.79 -8.55 3.29
N PRO A 60 22.94 -9.25 3.37
CA PRO A 60 22.99 -10.71 3.40
C PRO A 60 22.32 -11.34 4.64
N GLU A 61 22.11 -10.57 5.70
CA GLU A 61 21.47 -11.00 6.95
C GLU A 61 19.95 -11.13 6.86
N LEU A 62 19.33 -10.59 5.80
CA LEU A 62 17.87 -10.64 5.64
C LEU A 62 17.40 -12.04 5.24
N LYS A 63 16.39 -12.53 5.96
CA LYS A 63 15.62 -13.70 5.56
C LYS A 63 14.49 -13.24 4.65
N LEU A 64 14.43 -13.81 3.46
CA LEU A 64 13.44 -13.48 2.43
C LEU A 64 12.45 -14.63 2.26
N GLY A 65 11.19 -14.28 2.01
CA GLY A 65 10.13 -15.23 1.68
C GLY A 65 9.30 -14.71 0.51
N GLN A 66 9.16 -15.53 -0.53
CA GLN A 66 8.28 -15.27 -1.66
C GLN A 66 6.93 -15.94 -1.43
N TYR A 67 5.87 -15.17 -1.68
CA TYR A 67 4.50 -15.60 -1.53
C TYR A 67 3.73 -15.31 -2.82
N LYS A 68 2.71 -16.14 -3.06
CA LYS A 68 1.64 -15.82 -4.00
C LYS A 68 0.35 -15.54 -3.26
N VAL A 69 -0.48 -14.70 -3.83
CA VAL A 69 -1.83 -14.43 -3.37
C VAL A 69 -2.80 -15.27 -4.19
N GLN A 70 -3.46 -16.20 -3.53
CA GLN A 70 -4.41 -17.11 -4.12
C GLN A 70 -5.82 -16.70 -3.72
N ALA A 71 -6.63 -16.24 -4.67
CA ALA A 71 -8.05 -15.94 -4.43
C ALA A 71 -8.92 -17.19 -4.55
N ASP A 72 -10.01 -17.21 -3.79
CA ASP A 72 -10.99 -18.28 -3.82
C ASP A 72 -11.68 -18.34 -5.20
N GLY A 73 -11.72 -19.53 -5.80
CA GLY A 73 -12.36 -19.75 -7.11
C GLY A 73 -11.58 -19.20 -8.32
N VAL A 74 -10.35 -18.74 -8.14
CA VAL A 74 -9.46 -18.29 -9.23
C VAL A 74 -8.32 -19.27 -9.39
N ASP A 75 -8.10 -19.83 -10.58
CA ASP A 75 -7.05 -20.86 -10.77
C ASP A 75 -5.62 -20.30 -10.70
N LYS A 76 -5.44 -19.05 -11.14
CA LYS A 76 -4.13 -18.38 -11.19
C LYS A 76 -3.96 -17.47 -9.97
N PRO A 77 -2.72 -17.30 -9.46
CA PRO A 77 -2.45 -16.31 -8.43
C PRO A 77 -2.76 -14.92 -8.96
N ILE A 78 -3.34 -14.08 -8.09
CA ILE A 78 -3.74 -12.72 -8.43
C ILE A 78 -2.66 -11.69 -8.10
N ALA A 79 -1.68 -12.06 -7.28
CA ALA A 79 -0.49 -11.28 -7.01
C ALA A 79 0.66 -12.18 -6.50
N GLU A 80 1.88 -11.65 -6.55
CA GLU A 80 3.07 -12.23 -5.95
C GLU A 80 3.81 -11.15 -5.16
N PHE A 81 4.44 -11.53 -4.06
CA PHE A 81 5.17 -10.58 -3.23
C PHE A 81 6.33 -11.22 -2.49
N ILE A 82 7.29 -10.40 -2.12
CA ILE A 82 8.46 -10.80 -1.32
C ILE A 82 8.45 -9.99 -0.03
N VAL A 83 8.62 -10.69 1.08
CA VAL A 83 8.86 -10.08 2.39
C VAL A 83 10.29 -10.32 2.83
N ALA A 84 10.82 -9.38 3.61
CA ALA A 84 12.06 -9.55 4.34
C ALA A 84 11.81 -9.49 5.84
N LYS A 85 12.65 -10.22 6.58
CA LYS A 85 12.71 -10.20 8.04
C LYS A 85 14.16 -10.06 8.49
N GLN A 86 14.37 -9.23 9.50
CA GLN A 86 15.58 -9.28 10.30
C GLN A 86 15.34 -10.25 11.47
N GLU A 87 16.19 -11.26 11.59
CA GLU A 87 16.09 -12.28 12.63
C GLU A 87 14.69 -12.94 12.71
N ASP A 88 13.99 -12.78 13.84
CA ASP A 88 12.62 -13.26 14.08
C ASP A 88 11.61 -12.10 14.16
N GLY A 89 11.96 -10.94 13.59
CA GLY A 89 11.11 -9.76 13.51
C GLY A 89 9.91 -9.93 12.57
N ALA A 90 8.97 -8.98 12.66
CA ALA A 90 7.79 -8.97 11.82
C ALA A 90 8.14 -8.81 10.32
N PRO A 91 7.42 -9.50 9.41
CA PRO A 91 7.65 -9.36 7.96
C PRO A 91 7.45 -7.92 7.49
N VAL A 92 8.35 -7.49 6.61
CA VAL A 92 8.28 -6.21 5.89
C VAL A 92 8.14 -6.52 4.40
N LEU A 93 7.12 -5.97 3.75
CA LEU A 93 6.96 -6.07 2.31
C LEU A 93 8.12 -5.36 1.61
N ILE A 94 8.84 -6.05 0.72
CA ILE A 94 9.93 -5.47 -0.08
C ILE A 94 9.53 -5.33 -1.54
N TYR A 95 8.72 -6.26 -2.05
CA TYR A 95 8.26 -6.24 -3.43
C TYR A 95 6.83 -6.75 -3.53
N TRP A 96 6.06 -6.13 -4.42
CA TRP A 96 4.70 -6.52 -4.76
C TRP A 96 4.51 -6.50 -6.27
N LYS A 97 3.78 -7.49 -6.78
CA LYS A 97 3.39 -7.59 -8.17
C LYS A 97 1.94 -8.05 -8.29
N ASN A 98 1.09 -7.20 -8.86
CA ASN A 98 -0.27 -7.56 -9.24
C ASN A 98 -0.23 -8.39 -10.55
N SER A 99 -1.05 -9.43 -10.59
CA SER A 99 -1.32 -10.22 -11.80
C SER A 99 -2.68 -9.89 -12.43
N THR A 100 -3.40 -8.93 -11.82
CA THR A 100 -4.70 -8.41 -12.23
C THR A 100 -4.62 -6.92 -12.52
N ASN A 101 -5.61 -6.38 -13.23
CA ASN A 101 -5.70 -4.94 -13.49
C ASN A 101 -6.19 -4.14 -12.27
N GLU A 102 -6.87 -4.81 -11.32
CA GLU A 102 -7.24 -4.22 -10.04
C GLU A 102 -6.05 -4.27 -9.09
N ILE A 103 -5.84 -3.19 -8.34
CA ILE A 103 -4.83 -3.14 -7.28
C ILE A 103 -5.35 -3.92 -6.10
N LEU A 104 -4.59 -4.92 -5.69
CA LEU A 104 -4.74 -5.53 -4.40
C LEU A 104 -3.63 -5.04 -3.49
N TYR A 105 -3.99 -4.52 -2.30
CA TYR A 105 -3.10 -4.25 -1.17
C TYR A 105 -1.91 -3.27 -1.38
N ASN A 106 -1.12 -3.38 -2.45
CA ASN A 106 -0.06 -2.43 -2.82
C ASN A 106 0.11 -2.32 -4.35
N PHE A 107 0.83 -1.29 -4.76
CA PHE A 107 1.22 -1.05 -6.15
C PHE A 107 2.51 -1.79 -6.52
N ASP A 108 2.55 -2.24 -7.77
CA ASP A 108 3.77 -2.72 -8.44
C ASP A 108 4.83 -1.63 -8.49
N ARG A 109 6.08 -2.02 -8.22
CA ARG A 109 7.28 -1.16 -8.29
C ARG A 109 8.45 -1.96 -8.83
N LYS A 110 9.46 -1.30 -9.39
CA LYS A 110 10.69 -1.99 -9.79
C LYS A 110 11.47 -2.40 -8.53
N PRO A 111 11.93 -3.66 -8.41
CA PRO A 111 12.64 -4.12 -7.21
C PRO A 111 13.85 -3.25 -6.83
N SER A 112 14.61 -2.81 -7.83
CA SER A 112 15.85 -2.05 -7.66
C SER A 112 15.65 -0.62 -7.13
N GLU A 113 14.45 -0.05 -7.23
CA GLU A 113 14.19 1.31 -6.76
C GLU A 113 14.33 1.42 -5.24
N LEU A 114 13.91 0.40 -4.50
CA LEU A 114 13.96 0.41 -3.04
C LEU A 114 15.40 0.31 -2.51
N THR A 115 16.22 -0.55 -3.11
CA THR A 115 17.63 -0.72 -2.70
C THR A 115 18.44 0.54 -2.99
N THR A 116 18.25 1.11 -4.19
CA THR A 116 18.86 2.40 -4.56
C THR A 116 18.44 3.53 -3.61
N LEU A 117 17.15 3.58 -3.22
CA LEU A 117 16.67 4.54 -2.24
C LEU A 117 17.34 4.35 -0.87
N ALA A 118 17.46 3.12 -0.38
CA ALA A 118 18.09 2.83 0.91
C ALA A 118 19.57 3.25 0.94
N GLU A 119 20.31 3.05 -0.16
CA GLU A 119 21.68 3.54 -0.33
C GLU A 119 21.74 5.07 -0.31
N ALA A 120 20.83 5.73 -1.03
CA ALA A 120 20.75 7.19 -1.06
C ALA A 120 20.47 7.77 0.33
N ILE A 121 19.52 7.20 1.08
CA ILE A 121 19.25 7.62 2.47
C ILE A 121 20.47 7.41 3.37
N SER A 122 21.17 6.29 3.23
CA SER A 122 22.39 6.01 4.00
C SER A 122 23.51 7.01 3.71
N LYS A 123 23.57 7.52 2.47
CA LYS A 123 24.56 8.50 2.00
C LYS A 123 24.23 9.94 2.39
N TYR A 124 22.96 10.35 2.27
CA TYR A 124 22.56 11.76 2.35
C TYR A 124 21.90 12.16 3.68
N ALA A 125 21.31 11.22 4.42
CA ALA A 125 20.69 11.51 5.71
C ALA A 125 21.64 11.17 6.88
N PRO A 126 21.88 12.08 7.84
CA PRO A 126 22.59 11.79 9.08
C PRO A 126 21.98 10.60 9.84
N LYS A 127 22.78 9.97 10.72
CA LYS A 127 22.37 8.75 11.43
C LYS A 127 21.20 8.97 12.41
N ASP A 128 21.11 10.16 12.95
CA ASP A 128 20.13 10.62 13.94
C ASP A 128 18.91 11.32 13.32
N ALA A 129 18.96 11.60 12.01
CA ALA A 129 17.85 12.21 11.28
C ALA A 129 16.60 11.32 11.31
N LEU A 130 15.43 11.97 11.38
CA LEU A 130 14.15 11.28 11.26
C LEU A 130 13.76 11.15 9.79
N ILE A 131 13.38 9.95 9.36
CA ILE A 131 12.79 9.73 8.05
C ILE A 131 11.27 9.64 8.17
N LEU A 132 10.58 10.49 7.41
CA LEU A 132 9.14 10.46 7.23
C LEU A 132 8.85 9.89 5.85
N SER A 133 7.89 8.98 5.77
CA SER A 133 7.36 8.46 4.51
C SER A 133 6.04 7.77 4.77
N TRP A 134 5.39 7.26 3.72
CA TRP A 134 4.27 6.36 3.92
C TRP A 134 4.70 5.16 4.79
N TRP A 135 3.78 4.60 5.57
CA TRP A 135 4.12 3.62 6.61
C TRP A 135 4.84 2.38 6.06
N ASP A 136 4.51 1.94 4.83
CA ASP A 136 5.15 0.78 4.19
C ASP A 136 6.61 1.10 3.85
N THR A 137 6.86 2.25 3.22
CA THR A 137 8.20 2.74 2.92
C THR A 137 9.00 3.05 4.18
N SER A 138 8.38 3.54 5.25
CA SER A 138 9.06 3.79 6.52
C SER A 138 9.65 2.49 7.09
N ARG A 139 8.86 1.41 7.11
CA ARG A 139 9.35 0.10 7.56
C ARG A 139 10.47 -0.46 6.67
N GLN A 140 10.34 -0.29 5.35
CA GLN A 140 11.38 -0.71 4.41
C GLN A 140 12.70 0.02 4.66
N ILE A 141 12.66 1.35 4.84
CA ILE A 141 13.85 2.14 5.12
C ILE A 141 14.43 1.82 6.50
N LYS A 142 13.59 1.60 7.52
CA LYS A 142 14.04 1.16 8.85
C LYS A 142 14.83 -0.14 8.74
N LEU A 143 14.29 -1.12 8.03
CA LEU A 143 14.92 -2.44 7.83
C LEU A 143 16.25 -2.32 7.09
N LEU A 144 16.29 -1.58 5.98
CA LEU A 144 17.46 -1.53 5.10
C LEU A 144 18.55 -0.56 5.58
N THR A 145 18.22 0.46 6.37
CA THR A 145 19.20 1.50 6.72
C THR A 145 19.45 1.62 8.22
N GLY A 146 18.59 1.01 9.05
CA GLY A 146 18.58 1.19 10.50
C GLY A 146 18.20 2.60 10.97
N ARG A 147 17.96 3.55 10.05
CA ARG A 147 17.61 4.95 10.35
C ARG A 147 16.33 5.04 11.17
N ASP A 148 16.17 6.11 11.93
CA ASP A 148 14.91 6.31 12.64
C ASP A 148 13.80 6.72 11.68
N THR A 149 12.61 6.11 11.84
CA THR A 149 11.47 6.33 10.94
C THR A 149 10.23 6.64 11.76
N LEU A 150 9.37 7.52 11.25
CA LEU A 150 8.18 7.95 11.98
C LEU A 150 7.18 6.81 12.24
N PHE A 151 7.14 5.83 11.31
CA PHE A 151 6.32 4.63 11.42
C PHE A 151 7.18 3.38 11.39
N THR A 152 6.86 2.42 12.24
CA THR A 152 7.61 1.17 12.42
C THR A 152 6.74 -0.07 12.38
N ASN A 153 5.43 0.07 12.63
CA ASN A 153 4.48 -1.03 12.55
C ASN A 153 3.76 -1.10 11.22
N HIS A 154 3.18 -2.27 10.95
CA HIS A 154 2.22 -2.44 9.86
C HIS A 154 0.91 -1.72 10.23
N LEU A 155 0.58 -0.68 9.45
CA LEU A 155 -0.64 0.12 9.68
C LEU A 155 -1.79 -0.35 8.80
N ASN A 156 -1.50 -0.80 7.58
CA ASN A 156 -2.51 -1.21 6.59
C ASN A 156 -3.47 -0.08 6.17
N GLU A 157 -2.99 1.17 6.13
CA GLU A 157 -3.81 2.35 5.83
C GLU A 157 -3.35 3.08 4.54
N PRO A 158 -4.26 3.39 3.59
CA PRO A 158 -5.63 2.89 3.53
C PRO A 158 -5.65 1.39 3.21
N LEU A 159 -6.68 0.71 3.69
CA LEU A 159 -6.95 -0.67 3.30
C LEU A 159 -7.55 -0.70 1.88
N MET A 160 -6.72 -1.02 0.88
CA MET A 160 -7.14 -1.11 -0.52
C MET A 160 -7.81 -2.46 -0.80
N ILE A 161 -9.14 -2.45 -0.98
CA ILE A 161 -9.96 -3.64 -1.23
C ILE A 161 -10.67 -3.50 -2.58
N PRO A 162 -10.53 -4.48 -3.49
CA PRO A 162 -11.34 -4.56 -4.71
C PRO A 162 -12.85 -4.46 -4.42
N ALA A 163 -13.59 -3.78 -5.30
CA ALA A 163 -15.02 -3.56 -5.11
C ALA A 163 -15.83 -4.85 -4.81
N PRO A 164 -15.56 -6.00 -5.46
CA PRO A 164 -16.26 -7.26 -5.17
C PRO A 164 -16.06 -7.79 -3.74
N TRP A 165 -15.05 -7.29 -3.01
CA TRP A 165 -14.64 -7.81 -1.69
C TRP A 165 -14.90 -6.83 -0.55
N LEU A 166 -15.59 -5.72 -0.80
CA LEU A 166 -15.88 -4.72 0.24
C LEU A 166 -16.65 -5.32 1.43
N ASP A 167 -17.56 -6.25 1.17
CA ASP A 167 -18.31 -6.99 2.21
C ASP A 167 -17.42 -7.89 3.09
N HIS A 168 -16.22 -8.22 2.61
CA HIS A 168 -15.20 -9.01 3.32
C HIS A 168 -14.17 -8.14 4.06
N SER A 169 -14.31 -6.82 4.07
CA SER A 169 -13.33 -5.88 4.63
C SER A 169 -12.81 -6.24 6.02
N LYS A 170 -13.70 -6.60 6.96
CA LYS A 170 -13.32 -7.02 8.32
C LYS A 170 -12.49 -8.31 8.34
N ALA A 171 -12.85 -9.27 7.49
CA ALA A 171 -12.14 -10.54 7.38
C ALA A 171 -10.75 -10.36 6.76
N ILE A 172 -10.66 -9.51 5.73
CA ILE A 172 -9.40 -9.10 5.11
C ILE A 172 -8.52 -8.41 6.15
N GLN A 173 -9.04 -7.42 6.88
CA GLN A 173 -8.27 -6.72 7.90
C GLN A 173 -7.73 -7.67 8.99
N ALA A 174 -8.56 -8.62 9.46
CA ALA A 174 -8.12 -9.62 10.43
C ALA A 174 -7.03 -10.55 9.86
N TYR A 175 -7.18 -10.96 8.60
CA TYR A 175 -6.21 -11.80 7.90
C TYR A 175 -4.86 -11.09 7.72
N GLU A 176 -4.87 -9.84 7.25
CA GLU A 176 -3.67 -9.02 7.11
C GLU A 176 -2.97 -8.85 8.46
N ASN A 177 -3.71 -8.47 9.52
CA ASN A 177 -3.13 -8.30 10.85
C ASN A 177 -2.48 -9.59 11.38
N GLN A 178 -3.07 -10.76 11.10
CA GLN A 178 -2.50 -12.04 11.48
C GLN A 178 -1.22 -12.35 10.72
N PHE A 179 -1.19 -12.12 9.41
CA PHE A 179 -0.03 -12.42 8.58
C PHE A 179 1.15 -11.50 8.88
N TRP A 180 0.91 -10.20 9.00
CA TRP A 180 1.98 -9.21 9.16
C TRP A 180 2.60 -9.19 10.55
N GLN A 181 1.96 -9.81 11.54
CA GLN A 181 2.48 -9.99 12.90
C GLN A 181 2.99 -8.68 13.53
N SER A 182 2.44 -7.55 13.10
CA SER A 182 2.77 -6.20 13.53
C SER A 182 1.49 -5.42 13.54
N LYS A 183 1.27 -4.64 14.60
CA LYS A 183 0.07 -3.83 14.77
C LYS A 183 0.47 -2.52 15.40
N ALA A 184 0.10 -1.43 14.73
CA ALA A 184 0.26 -0.09 15.26
C ALA A 184 -0.61 0.14 16.51
N ASP A 185 -0.08 0.92 17.45
CA ASP A 185 -0.89 1.43 18.56
C ASP A 185 -1.73 2.64 18.12
N ALA A 186 -2.65 3.06 19.00
CA ALA A 186 -3.53 4.19 18.70
C ALA A 186 -2.75 5.51 18.48
N ALA A 187 -1.59 5.67 19.11
CA ALA A 187 -0.80 6.88 18.98
C ALA A 187 -0.06 6.93 17.63
N GLU A 188 0.42 5.79 17.12
CA GLU A 188 1.04 5.68 15.80
C GLU A 188 0.01 5.85 14.68
N LEU A 189 -1.19 5.30 14.85
CA LEU A 189 -2.32 5.54 13.93
C LEU A 189 -2.71 7.03 13.89
N ASP A 190 -2.77 7.68 15.05
CA ASP A 190 -3.06 9.11 15.14
C ASP A 190 -1.95 9.97 14.51
N ARG A 191 -0.67 9.63 14.74
CA ARG A 191 0.46 10.27 14.03
C ARG A 191 0.38 10.08 12.52
N PHE A 192 -0.02 8.89 12.05
CA PHE A 192 -0.18 8.62 10.63
C PHE A 192 -1.32 9.42 10.00
N LYS A 193 -2.42 9.59 10.74
CA LYS A 193 -3.50 10.49 10.34
C LYS A 193 -2.99 11.93 10.18
N HIS A 194 -2.30 12.49 11.17
CA HIS A 194 -1.74 13.84 11.06
C HIS A 194 -0.72 13.98 9.92
N PHE A 195 0.15 12.98 9.74
CA PHE A 195 1.10 12.92 8.63
C PHE A 195 0.39 12.94 7.27
N SER A 196 -0.59 12.08 7.07
CA SER A 196 -1.32 11.98 5.80
C SER A 196 -2.19 13.22 5.54
N GLN A 197 -2.80 13.82 6.58
CA GLN A 197 -3.49 15.11 6.46
C GLN A 197 -2.53 16.23 6.02
N ALA A 198 -1.32 16.27 6.56
CA ALA A 198 -0.31 17.24 6.16
C ALA A 198 0.09 17.10 4.68
N LEU A 199 0.13 15.86 4.16
CA LEU A 199 0.37 15.62 2.74
C LEU A 199 -0.79 16.07 1.83
N ALA A 200 -2.03 16.02 2.33
CA ALA A 200 -3.23 16.45 1.61
C ALA A 200 -3.55 17.95 1.77
N ALA A 201 -2.94 18.63 2.75
CA ALA A 201 -3.10 20.05 2.97
C ALA A 201 -2.40 20.88 1.86
N PRO A 202 -2.77 22.17 1.68
CA PRO A 202 -1.99 23.09 0.86
C PRO A 202 -0.51 23.09 1.25
N ALA A 203 0.39 23.20 0.28
CA ALA A 203 1.81 22.90 0.49
C ALA A 203 2.48 23.64 1.68
N GLU A 204 2.19 24.93 1.87
CA GLU A 204 2.74 25.72 2.98
C GLU A 204 2.24 25.20 4.34
N GLU A 205 0.93 24.96 4.46
CA GLU A 205 0.31 24.43 5.67
C GLU A 205 0.79 23.01 5.96
N GLY A 206 0.90 22.17 4.93
CA GLY A 206 1.38 20.80 5.03
C GLY A 206 2.79 20.73 5.63
N ILE A 207 3.71 21.58 5.16
CA ILE A 207 5.08 21.64 5.72
C ILE A 207 5.08 22.07 7.19
N GLN A 208 4.24 23.04 7.55
CA GLN A 208 4.09 23.46 8.95
C GLN A 208 3.55 22.33 9.83
N GLN A 209 2.54 21.59 9.35
CA GLN A 209 1.98 20.43 10.06
C GLN A 209 3.01 19.30 10.22
N LEU A 210 3.78 18.99 9.16
CA LEU A 210 4.89 18.02 9.26
C LEU A 210 5.93 18.46 10.28
N ARG A 211 6.28 19.76 10.31
CA ARG A 211 7.23 20.30 11.28
C ARG A 211 6.75 20.19 12.72
N GLN A 212 5.47 20.46 12.96
CA GLN A 212 4.86 20.25 14.28
C GLN A 212 4.89 18.78 14.70
N LEU A 213 4.67 17.85 13.76
CA LEU A 213 4.70 16.41 14.03
C LEU A 213 6.10 15.89 14.41
N ILE A 214 7.14 16.50 13.85
CA ILE A 214 8.56 16.10 14.05
C ILE A 214 9.17 16.72 15.31
N GLY A 215 8.70 17.91 15.69
CA GLY A 215 9.39 18.80 16.64
C GLY A 215 10.36 19.75 15.92
N SER A 216 10.59 20.93 16.49
CA SER A 216 11.28 22.05 15.82
C SER A 216 12.77 21.84 15.53
N ASP A 217 13.45 20.97 16.28
CA ASP A 217 14.92 20.94 16.31
C ASP A 217 15.51 19.68 15.63
N ARG A 218 14.66 18.78 15.15
CA ARG A 218 15.10 17.50 14.60
C ARG A 218 15.26 17.58 13.08
N GLU A 219 16.48 17.34 12.61
CA GLU A 219 16.74 17.17 11.19
C GLU A 219 15.93 15.99 10.65
N ALA A 220 15.19 16.24 9.56
CA ALA A 220 14.23 15.29 9.04
C ALA A 220 14.14 15.32 7.52
N TYR A 221 13.89 14.15 6.97
CA TYR A 221 13.76 13.91 5.54
C TYR A 221 12.39 13.31 5.26
N LEU A 222 11.72 13.83 4.24
CA LEU A 222 10.47 13.29 3.74
C LEU A 222 10.74 12.52 2.44
N ILE A 223 10.34 11.26 2.41
CA ILE A 223 10.31 10.43 1.20
C ILE A 223 8.86 10.32 0.77
N VAL A 224 8.56 10.76 -0.44
CA VAL A 224 7.27 10.53 -1.10
C VAL A 224 7.46 9.65 -2.31
N HIS A 225 6.45 8.85 -2.62
CA HIS A 225 6.39 8.07 -3.84
C HIS A 225 5.16 8.45 -4.67
N VAL A 226 5.26 8.35 -6.01
CA VAL A 226 4.13 8.68 -6.90
C VAL A 226 2.86 7.89 -6.54
N THR A 227 2.98 6.64 -6.12
CA THR A 227 1.82 5.82 -5.73
C THR A 227 1.12 6.31 -4.46
N ASP A 228 1.78 7.13 -3.65
CA ASP A 228 1.16 7.72 -2.45
C ASP A 228 0.03 8.68 -2.83
N LEU A 229 0.03 9.23 -4.06
CA LEU A 229 -1.07 10.05 -4.58
C LEU A 229 -2.41 9.30 -4.51
N TYR A 230 -2.42 8.06 -4.99
CA TYR A 230 -3.65 7.26 -5.00
C TYR A 230 -4.06 6.86 -3.59
N LYS A 231 -3.09 6.46 -2.74
CA LYS A 231 -3.38 6.15 -1.32
C LYS A 231 -3.98 7.37 -0.60
N LEU A 232 -3.45 8.56 -0.87
CA LEU A 232 -3.93 9.79 -0.29
C LEU A 232 -5.33 10.16 -0.80
N GLY A 233 -5.60 10.00 -2.11
CA GLY A 233 -6.92 10.22 -2.70
C GLY A 233 -8.00 9.25 -2.21
N LEU A 234 -7.62 8.02 -1.82
CA LEU A 234 -8.55 7.11 -1.14
C LEU A 234 -8.89 7.58 0.29
N MET A 235 -7.94 8.18 1.00
CA MET A 235 -8.14 8.65 2.37
C MET A 235 -8.84 10.01 2.44
N TYR A 236 -8.54 10.91 1.50
CA TYR A 236 -9.03 12.30 1.48
C TYR A 236 -9.53 12.67 0.07
N PRO A 237 -10.60 12.01 -0.44
CA PRO A 237 -11.11 12.24 -1.79
C PRO A 237 -11.60 13.68 -2.02
N GLU A 238 -11.98 14.39 -0.94
CA GLU A 238 -12.41 15.80 -0.98
C GLU A 238 -11.22 16.77 -1.11
N SER A 239 -9.99 16.32 -0.84
CA SER A 239 -8.79 17.17 -0.87
C SER A 239 -7.90 16.88 -2.08
N ILE A 240 -7.93 15.66 -2.59
CA ILE A 240 -7.12 15.26 -3.74
C ILE A 240 -7.85 14.25 -4.61
N GLY A 241 -8.29 14.69 -5.79
CA GLY A 241 -8.90 13.84 -6.79
C GLY A 241 -7.83 13.19 -7.66
N VAL A 242 -7.62 11.87 -7.52
CA VAL A 242 -6.59 11.13 -8.27
C VAL A 242 -7.20 9.95 -9.03
N ALA A 243 -6.85 9.84 -10.30
CA ALA A 243 -7.07 8.63 -11.10
C ALA A 243 -5.72 8.05 -11.55
N TYR A 244 -5.69 6.77 -11.91
CA TYR A 244 -4.51 6.18 -12.54
C TYR A 244 -4.89 5.25 -13.69
N GLN A 245 -3.96 5.05 -14.61
CA GLN A 245 -4.09 4.07 -15.68
C GLN A 245 -2.71 3.53 -16.08
N ASN A 246 -2.64 2.23 -16.34
CA ASN A 246 -1.44 1.59 -16.88
C ASN A 246 -1.47 1.61 -18.41
N PHE A 247 -0.30 1.81 -19.01
CA PHE A 247 -0.11 1.76 -20.46
C PHE A 247 1.11 0.89 -20.82
N PRO A 248 1.02 0.08 -21.88
CA PRO A 248 2.16 -0.67 -22.39
C PRO A 248 3.19 0.29 -22.99
N MET A 249 4.46 0.13 -22.61
CA MET A 249 5.58 0.86 -23.19
C MET A 249 6.01 0.17 -24.50
N THR A 250 5.60 0.73 -25.65
CA THR A 250 5.85 0.14 -26.98
C THR A 250 7.07 0.76 -27.71
N GLY A 251 7.97 1.43 -26.98
CA GLY A 251 9.16 2.09 -27.54
C GLY A 251 8.89 3.42 -28.26
N ASN A 252 7.62 3.79 -28.49
CA ASN A 252 7.22 5.06 -29.09
C ASN A 252 6.74 6.07 -28.03
N MET A 253 7.69 6.75 -27.37
CA MET A 253 7.40 7.76 -26.34
C MET A 253 6.55 8.94 -26.87
N HIS A 254 6.72 9.32 -28.15
CA HIS A 254 5.93 10.41 -28.75
C HIS A 254 4.44 10.03 -28.91
N GLY A 255 4.15 8.79 -29.31
CA GLY A 255 2.79 8.27 -29.38
C GLY A 255 2.11 8.23 -28.00
N MET A 256 2.87 7.86 -26.97
CA MET A 256 2.41 7.82 -25.59
C MET A 256 2.02 9.21 -25.06
N ILE A 257 2.81 10.24 -25.32
CA ILE A 257 2.47 11.62 -24.91
C ILE A 257 1.15 12.07 -25.54
N ASN A 258 0.93 11.76 -26.82
CA ASN A 258 -0.34 12.09 -27.48
C ASN A 258 -1.53 11.35 -26.86
N GLN A 259 -1.36 10.06 -26.52
CA GLN A 259 -2.38 9.30 -25.80
C GLN A 259 -2.71 9.94 -24.45
N MET A 260 -1.71 10.40 -23.69
CA MET A 260 -1.94 11.08 -22.41
C MET A 260 -2.68 12.40 -22.59
N LYS A 261 -2.32 13.21 -23.59
CA LYS A 261 -3.04 14.46 -23.90
C LYS A 261 -4.50 14.22 -24.23
N VAL A 262 -4.81 13.12 -24.94
CA VAL A 262 -6.19 12.72 -25.21
C VAL A 262 -6.90 12.33 -23.90
N GLN A 263 -6.28 11.50 -23.05
CA GLN A 263 -6.87 11.11 -21.76
C GLN A 263 -7.17 12.31 -20.86
N VAL A 264 -6.23 13.26 -20.76
CA VAL A 264 -6.40 14.51 -20.02
C VAL A 264 -7.60 15.29 -20.55
N LYS A 265 -7.70 15.45 -21.88
CA LYS A 265 -8.78 16.22 -22.51
C LYS A 265 -10.14 15.52 -22.42
N GLU A 266 -10.20 14.22 -22.66
CA GLU A 266 -11.46 13.46 -22.70
C GLU A 266 -12.10 13.30 -21.32
N ASN A 267 -11.28 13.20 -20.27
CA ASN A 267 -11.75 13.02 -18.89
C ASN A 267 -11.68 14.32 -18.06
N ASN A 268 -11.31 15.45 -18.67
CA ASN A 268 -11.14 16.75 -18.00
C ASN A 268 -10.20 16.72 -16.80
N PHE A 269 -9.08 15.98 -16.89
CA PHE A 269 -8.03 16.05 -15.89
C PHE A 269 -7.26 17.38 -16.00
N ASP A 270 -6.71 17.85 -14.89
CA ASP A 270 -5.87 19.06 -14.85
C ASP A 270 -4.45 18.77 -15.33
N THR A 271 -3.83 17.70 -14.80
CA THR A 271 -2.46 17.33 -15.11
C THR A 271 -2.22 15.83 -14.88
N TYR A 272 -1.02 15.36 -15.24
CA TYR A 272 -0.59 13.99 -15.00
C TYR A 272 0.90 13.89 -14.66
N THR A 273 1.27 12.79 -14.01
CA THR A 273 2.65 12.36 -13.77
C THR A 273 2.81 10.88 -14.10
N LEU A 274 4.05 10.44 -14.30
CA LEU A 274 4.39 9.11 -14.81
C LEU A 274 5.25 8.33 -13.82
N GLN A 275 5.00 7.03 -13.74
CA GLN A 275 5.84 6.06 -13.03
C GLN A 275 6.19 4.91 -13.98
N SER A 276 7.47 4.52 -14.04
CA SER A 276 7.87 3.27 -14.71
C SER A 276 7.60 2.10 -13.79
N VAL A 277 6.70 1.19 -14.18
CA VAL A 277 6.36 0.00 -13.38
C VAL A 277 7.29 -1.16 -13.73
N SER A 278 7.54 -1.32 -15.02
CA SER A 278 8.49 -2.27 -15.59
C SER A 278 9.13 -1.67 -16.84
N ASP A 279 9.98 -2.43 -17.53
CA ASP A 279 10.58 -1.96 -18.79
C ASP A 279 9.55 -1.87 -19.92
N ASN A 280 8.41 -2.55 -19.76
CA ASN A 280 7.35 -2.63 -20.77
C ASN A 280 6.03 -1.99 -20.32
N GLU A 281 6.00 -1.33 -19.16
CA GLU A 281 4.77 -0.74 -18.61
C GLU A 281 5.06 0.54 -17.85
N ILE A 282 4.22 1.55 -18.12
CA ILE A 282 4.15 2.77 -17.33
C ILE A 282 2.79 2.88 -16.68
N ARG A 283 2.76 3.54 -15.53
CA ARG A 283 1.54 3.96 -14.86
C ARG A 283 1.49 5.48 -14.88
N VAL A 284 0.33 6.00 -15.27
CA VAL A 284 0.06 7.43 -15.27
C VAL A 284 -0.91 7.73 -14.15
N PHE A 285 -0.61 8.76 -13.38
CA PHE A 285 -1.48 9.30 -12.35
C PHE A 285 -1.97 10.66 -12.81
N PHE A 286 -3.28 10.87 -12.75
CA PHE A 286 -3.96 12.09 -13.18
C PHE A 286 -4.54 12.82 -11.97
N LEU A 287 -4.37 14.14 -11.92
CA LEU A 287 -5.10 14.97 -10.96
C LEU A 287 -6.39 15.47 -11.60
N SER A 288 -7.47 15.44 -10.82
CA SER A 288 -8.82 15.76 -11.31
C SER A 288 -9.02 17.26 -11.53
N ASP A 289 -8.34 18.10 -10.75
CA ASP A 289 -8.53 19.54 -10.72
C ASP A 289 -7.26 20.27 -10.26
N GLU A 290 -7.28 21.60 -10.40
CA GLU A 290 -6.16 22.47 -10.02
C GLU A 290 -5.92 22.49 -8.49
N GLU A 291 -6.97 22.32 -7.68
CA GLU A 291 -6.90 22.31 -6.21
C GLU A 291 -6.11 21.10 -5.71
N SER A 292 -6.35 19.93 -6.29
CA SER A 292 -5.58 18.71 -6.08
C SER A 292 -4.07 18.95 -6.33
N GLY A 293 -3.73 19.79 -7.29
CA GLY A 293 -2.36 20.21 -7.62
C GLY A 293 -1.70 21.15 -6.61
N GLN A 294 -2.46 21.72 -5.67
CA GLN A 294 -1.94 22.60 -4.61
C GLN A 294 -1.57 21.85 -3.33
N THR A 295 -1.96 20.58 -3.21
CA THR A 295 -1.62 19.74 -2.07
C THR A 295 -0.11 19.57 -1.94
N LEU A 296 0.40 19.40 -0.71
CA LEU A 296 1.82 19.22 -0.47
C LEU A 296 2.40 18.06 -1.28
N LEU A 297 1.72 16.91 -1.30
CA LEU A 297 2.18 15.75 -2.04
C LEU A 297 2.26 16.03 -3.54
N ALA A 298 1.25 16.70 -4.13
CA ALA A 298 1.26 17.01 -5.56
C ALA A 298 2.40 17.97 -5.94
N ARG A 299 2.66 18.99 -5.10
CA ARG A 299 3.76 19.96 -5.29
C ARG A 299 5.16 19.34 -5.17
N MET A 300 5.26 18.17 -4.55
CA MET A 300 6.50 17.40 -4.40
C MET A 300 6.72 16.36 -5.51
N LEU A 301 5.86 16.31 -6.53
CA LEU A 301 5.92 15.31 -7.60
C LEU A 301 5.93 15.97 -8.98
N PRO A 302 6.54 15.33 -10.00
CA PRO A 302 6.80 15.95 -11.29
C PRO A 302 5.54 15.89 -12.19
N PHE A 303 4.62 16.82 -11.98
CA PHE A 303 3.45 16.96 -12.83
C PHE A 303 3.74 17.78 -14.10
N VAL A 304 3.14 17.35 -15.21
CA VAL A 304 3.29 18.04 -16.50
C VAL A 304 2.60 19.40 -16.45
N ASP A 305 3.23 20.42 -17.05
CA ASP A 305 2.73 21.81 -17.07
C ASP A 305 2.55 22.46 -15.68
N LYS A 306 3.18 21.90 -14.64
CA LYS A 306 3.29 22.49 -13.29
C LYS A 306 4.75 22.84 -12.96
N PRO A 307 5.01 23.75 -11.99
CA PRO A 307 6.38 24.05 -11.55
C PRO A 307 7.13 22.79 -11.15
N ALA A 308 8.41 22.72 -11.52
CA ALA A 308 9.23 21.54 -11.25
C ALA A 308 9.42 21.35 -9.73
N PRO A 309 9.49 20.11 -9.22
CA PRO A 309 9.71 19.90 -7.78
C PRO A 309 11.06 20.43 -7.28
N THR A 310 12.02 20.66 -8.17
CA THR A 310 13.31 21.32 -7.88
C THR A 310 13.16 22.82 -7.55
N GLU A 311 12.03 23.43 -7.92
CA GLU A 311 11.70 24.84 -7.66
C GLU A 311 10.88 25.01 -6.36
N LEU A 312 10.61 23.91 -5.63
CA LEU A 312 9.89 23.97 -4.36
C LEU A 312 10.77 24.61 -3.27
N GLU A 313 10.48 25.85 -2.91
CA GLU A 313 11.24 26.58 -1.87
C GLU A 313 10.94 26.07 -0.44
N LEU A 314 9.83 25.36 -0.26
CA LEU A 314 9.36 24.91 1.05
C LEU A 314 10.14 23.71 1.61
N ALA A 315 10.83 22.95 0.76
CA ALA A 315 11.66 21.82 1.15
C ALA A 315 12.73 21.56 0.10
N GLN A 316 13.94 21.19 0.52
CA GLN A 316 15.06 21.00 -0.40
C GLN A 316 15.03 19.60 -1.00
N LEU A 317 14.92 19.46 -2.32
CA LEU A 317 15.10 18.16 -2.99
C LEU A 317 16.56 17.69 -2.87
N ILE A 318 16.76 16.48 -2.35
CA ILE A 318 18.08 15.87 -2.12
C ILE A 318 18.35 14.71 -3.08
N TYR A 319 17.32 13.94 -3.41
CA TYR A 319 17.45 12.75 -4.23
C TYR A 319 16.15 12.44 -4.96
N GLN A 320 16.26 11.90 -6.17
CA GLN A 320 15.14 11.37 -6.95
C GLN A 320 15.59 10.11 -7.68
N GLN A 321 14.75 9.08 -7.69
CA GLN A 321 14.97 7.86 -8.45
C GLN A 321 13.65 7.14 -8.69
N GLY A 322 13.34 6.85 -9.95
CA GLY A 322 12.09 6.18 -10.30
C GLY A 322 10.88 6.98 -9.80
N GLY A 323 10.01 6.35 -9.03
CA GLY A 323 8.88 7.02 -8.39
C GLY A 323 9.19 7.71 -7.05
N TYR A 324 10.40 7.59 -6.50
CA TYR A 324 10.75 8.15 -5.19
C TYR A 324 11.37 9.55 -5.29
N TRP A 325 10.93 10.43 -4.39
CA TRP A 325 11.43 11.78 -4.22
C TRP A 325 11.76 12.02 -2.75
N VAL A 326 12.98 12.49 -2.48
CA VAL A 326 13.50 12.69 -1.11
C VAL A 326 13.78 14.16 -0.88
N TYR A 327 13.10 14.73 0.10
CA TYR A 327 13.22 16.12 0.49
C TYR A 327 13.83 16.22 1.88
N LYS A 328 14.77 17.15 2.06
CA LYS A 328 15.12 17.66 3.38
C LYS A 328 14.12 18.73 3.75
N LEU A 329 13.42 18.51 4.86
CA LEU A 329 12.47 19.48 5.39
C LEU A 329 13.25 20.68 6.00
N PRO A 330 12.65 21.89 6.09
CA PRO A 330 13.33 23.13 6.50
C PRO A 330 13.65 23.23 7.99
#